data_AF-A0A7X9DFF0-F1
#
_entry.id   AF-A0A7X9DFF0-F1
#
_cell.length_a   1.000
_cell.length_b   1.000
_cell.length_c   1.000
_cell.angle_alpha   90.00
_cell.angle_beta   90.00
_cell.angle_gamma   90.00
#
_symmetry.space_group_name_H-M   'P 1'
#
loop_
_entity.id
_entity.type
_entity.pdbx_description
1 polymer ?
#
loop_
_entity_poly.entity_id
_entity_poly.type
_entity_poly.pdbx_seq_one_letter_code
_entity_poly.pdbx_strand_id
1 'polypeptide(L)'
;MKLVRSIVSKIGFAESKQTDFNEGIHFIFGKNNSGKTLISKSFIDTIYPQNPSLIDNDAWDTMFATFTLECGQTKVEIQRKGNKEVKIFEITSNGNTQKED
;
A
#
# COMPACT_ATOMS: atom_id res chain seq x y z
N MET A 1 7.41 -7.49 -11.64
CA MET A 1 7.01 -6.66 -10.48
C MET A 1 6.53 -7.57 -9.36
N LYS A 2 7.02 -7.36 -8.14
CA LYS A 2 6.70 -8.15 -6.95
C LYS A 2 6.29 -7.21 -5.82
N LEU A 3 5.15 -7.44 -5.19
CA LEU A 3 4.81 -6.77 -3.93
C LEU A 3 5.64 -7.40 -2.82
N VAL A 4 6.39 -6.59 -2.08
CA VAL A 4 7.30 -7.03 -1.00
C VAL A 4 6.72 -6.70 0.36
N ARG A 5 6.09 -5.53 0.49
CA ARG A 5 5.48 -5.09 1.75
C ARG A 5 4.23 -4.27 1.47
N SER A 6 3.22 -4.48 2.30
CA SER A 6 2.06 -3.61 2.41
C SER A 6 1.94 -3.13 3.84
N ILE A 7 1.70 -1.83 4.03
CA ILE A 7 1.29 -1.24 5.29
C ILE A 7 0.01 -0.48 5.01
N VAL A 8 -1.08 -0.85 5.67
CA VAL A 8 -2.34 -0.12 5.60
C VAL A 8 -2.75 0.29 7.00
N SER A 9 -2.92 1.60 7.20
CA SER A 9 -3.31 2.21 8.45
C SER A 9 -4.56 3.06 8.26
N LYS A 10 -5.40 3.12 9.29
CA LYS A 10 -6.58 3.96 9.32
C LYS A 10 -6.62 4.71 10.64
N ILE A 11 -6.65 6.03 10.58
CA ILE A 11 -6.80 6.94 11.72
C ILE A 11 -8.10 6.57 12.45
N GLY A 12 -8.00 6.32 13.76
CA GLY A 12 -9.11 5.84 14.60
C GLY A 12 -9.18 4.32 14.78
N PHE A 13 -8.42 3.55 14.00
CA PHE A 13 -8.11 2.14 14.30
C PHE A 13 -6.69 2.09 14.87
N ALA A 14 -6.52 1.51 16.05
CA ALA A 14 -5.27 1.56 16.81
C ALA A 14 -4.09 0.80 16.16
N GLU A 15 -4.33 0.02 15.11
CA GLU A 15 -3.32 -0.88 14.53
C GLU A 15 -3.15 -0.65 13.03
N SER A 16 -1.92 -0.28 12.64
CA SER A 16 -1.44 -0.40 11.26
C SER A 16 -1.25 -1.87 10.93
N LYS A 17 -1.85 -2.35 9.83
CA LYS A 17 -1.64 -3.71 9.35
C LYS A 17 -0.45 -3.74 8.39
N GLN A 18 0.63 -4.36 8.83
CA GLN A 18 1.78 -4.66 7.98
C GLN A 18 1.69 -6.11 7.48
N THR A 19 2.00 -6.33 6.22
CA THR A 19 2.13 -7.65 5.61
C THR A 19 3.38 -7.67 4.73
N ASP A 20 4.30 -8.57 5.05
CA ASP A 20 5.50 -8.84 4.27
C ASP A 20 5.25 -10.04 3.35
N PHE A 21 5.64 -9.90 2.09
CA PHE A 21 5.42 -10.87 1.03
C PHE A 21 6.75 -11.45 0.55
N ASN A 22 6.86 -12.76 0.66
CA ASN A 22 8.03 -13.53 0.21
C ASN A 22 7.76 -14.13 -1.18
N GLU A 23 8.68 -14.95 -1.69
CA GLU A 23 8.41 -15.70 -2.93
C GLU A 23 7.35 -16.79 -2.74
N GLY A 24 6.63 -17.11 -3.82
CA GLY A 24 5.59 -18.13 -3.83
C GLY A 24 4.16 -17.58 -3.68
N ILE A 25 3.23 -18.48 -3.33
CA ILE A 25 1.80 -18.17 -3.24
C ILE A 25 1.46 -17.79 -1.80
N HIS A 26 0.87 -16.61 -1.62
CA HIS A 26 0.43 -16.11 -0.32
C HIS A 26 -1.09 -16.18 -0.20
N PHE A 27 -1.56 -16.81 0.87
CA PHE A 27 -2.98 -16.82 1.20
C PHE A 27 -3.26 -15.88 2.37
N ILE A 28 -4.17 -14.93 2.18
CA ILE A 28 -4.57 -13.97 3.22
C ILE A 28 -5.89 -14.42 3.82
N PHE A 29 -5.87 -14.88 5.08
CA PHE A 29 -7.04 -15.35 5.81
C PHE A 29 -7.39 -14.44 7.00
N GLY A 30 -8.64 -14.52 7.45
CA GLY A 30 -9.15 -13.75 8.58
C GLY A 30 -10.67 -13.74 8.60
N LYS A 31 -11.26 -13.31 9.73
CA LYS A 31 -12.71 -13.20 9.89
C LYS A 31 -13.32 -12.22 8.86
N ASN A 32 -14.63 -12.28 8.65
CA ASN A 32 -15.31 -11.24 7.88
C ASN A 32 -15.05 -9.86 8.51
N ASN A 33 -14.98 -8.83 7.66
CA ASN A 33 -14.64 -7.45 8.05
C ASN A 33 -13.26 -7.28 8.71
N SER A 34 -12.35 -8.26 8.62
CA SER A 34 -10.99 -8.12 9.14
C SER A 34 -10.06 -7.26 8.28
N GLY A 35 -10.56 -6.60 7.23
CA GLY A 35 -9.77 -5.71 6.37
C GLY A 35 -9.03 -6.38 5.20
N LYS A 36 -9.26 -7.67 4.91
CA LYS A 36 -8.62 -8.37 3.77
C LYS A 36 -8.88 -7.65 2.44
N THR A 37 -10.15 -7.42 2.13
CA THR A 37 -10.58 -6.71 0.91
C THR A 37 -10.09 -5.27 0.89
N LEU A 38 -9.97 -4.62 2.06
CA LEU A 38 -9.49 -3.25 2.16
C LEU A 38 -8.04 -3.14 1.69
N ILE A 39 -7.18 -4.09 2.07
CA ILE A 39 -5.77 -4.14 1.63
C ILE A 39 -5.67 -4.29 0.10
N SER A 40 -6.46 -5.20 -0.49
CA SER A 40 -6.44 -5.40 -1.94
C SER A 40 -6.97 -4.19 -2.71
N LYS A 41 -8.07 -3.59 -2.24
CA LYS A 41 -8.63 -2.38 -2.86
C LYS A 41 -7.69 -1.19 -2.74
N SER A 42 -7.07 -0.98 -1.57
CA SER A 42 -6.15 0.13 -1.35
C SER A 42 -4.91 -0.01 -2.22
N PHE A 43 -4.42 -1.23 -2.43
CA PHE A 43 -3.33 -1.51 -3.35
C PHE A 43 -3.65 -1.07 -4.78
N ILE A 44 -4.78 -1.54 -5.31
CA ILE A 44 -5.24 -1.21 -6.67
C ILE A 44 -5.46 0.30 -6.81
N ASP A 45 -6.20 0.91 -5.88
CA ASP A 45 -6.49 2.35 -5.92
C ASP A 45 -5.22 3.21 -5.78
N THR A 46 -4.19 2.72 -5.11
CA THR A 46 -2.93 3.46 -4.93
C THR A 46 -2.05 3.41 -6.18
N ILE A 47 -1.92 2.23 -6.80
CA ILE A 47 -1.09 2.05 -8.00
C ILE A 47 -1.81 2.55 -9.25
N TYR A 48 -3.12 2.38 -9.32
CA TYR A 48 -3.92 2.67 -10.49
C TYR A 48 -5.21 3.37 -10.06
N PRO A 49 -5.15 4.69 -9.78
CA PRO A 49 -6.30 5.45 -9.31
C PRO A 49 -7.51 5.29 -10.25
N GLN A 50 -8.60 4.71 -9.74
CA GLN A 50 -9.84 4.53 -10.48
C GLN A 50 -10.81 5.69 -10.22
N ASN A 51 -11.69 5.96 -11.19
CA ASN A 51 -12.85 6.85 -11.00
C ASN A 51 -14.14 6.13 -11.44
N PRO A 52 -15.01 5.72 -10.50
CA PRO A 52 -14.92 5.93 -9.05
C PRO A 52 -13.83 5.04 -8.38
N SER A 53 -13.29 5.51 -7.26
CA SER A 53 -12.34 4.78 -6.41
C SER A 53 -12.99 3.51 -5.85
N LEU A 54 -12.23 2.42 -5.67
CA LEU A 54 -12.74 1.16 -5.11
C LEU A 54 -13.00 1.26 -3.59
N ILE A 55 -12.30 2.18 -2.93
CA ILE A 55 -12.52 2.61 -1.55
C ILE A 55 -13.25 3.95 -1.58
N ASP A 56 -14.29 4.07 -0.74
CA ASP A 56 -15.05 5.30 -0.57
C ASP A 56 -14.13 6.48 -0.22
N ASN A 57 -14.35 7.64 -0.83
CA ASN A 57 -13.49 8.81 -0.65
C ASN A 57 -13.36 9.19 0.84
N ASP A 58 -14.46 9.20 1.60
CA ASP A 58 -14.44 9.51 3.04
C ASP A 58 -13.58 8.51 3.84
N ALA A 59 -13.54 7.24 3.41
CA ALA A 59 -12.67 6.25 4.03
C ALA A 59 -11.21 6.56 3.73
N TRP A 60 -10.88 6.98 2.51
CA TRP A 60 -9.52 7.37 2.13
C TRP A 60 -8.98 8.52 2.98
N ASP A 61 -9.78 9.54 3.33
CA ASP A 61 -9.33 10.71 4.09
C ASP A 61 -8.72 10.38 5.45
N THR A 62 -9.10 9.24 6.02
CA THR A 62 -8.57 8.73 7.28
C THR A 62 -7.53 7.62 7.09
N MET A 63 -7.19 7.26 5.86
CA MET A 63 -6.30 6.16 5.55
C MET A 63 -4.90 6.61 5.12
N PHE A 64 -3.94 5.76 5.46
CA PHE A 64 -2.58 5.81 4.96
C PHE A 64 -2.20 4.43 4.46
N ALA A 65 -1.66 4.34 3.25
CA ALA A 65 -1.21 3.09 2.67
C ALA A 65 0.19 3.24 2.10
N THR A 66 1.05 2.28 2.38
CA THR A 66 2.38 2.16 1.80
C THR A 66 2.53 0.80 1.16
N PHE A 67 3.01 0.78 -0.08
CA PHE A 67 3.30 -0.45 -0.81
C PHE A 67 4.73 -0.41 -1.34
N THR A 68 5.54 -1.38 -0.93
CA THR A 68 6.88 -1.56 -1.46
C THR A 68 6.84 -2.60 -2.57
N LEU A 69 7.18 -2.18 -3.76
CA LEU A 69 7.29 -2.99 -4.96
C LEU A 69 8.76 -3.23 -5.31
N GLU A 70 9.05 -4.40 -5.84
CA GLU A 70 10.36 -4.76 -6.38
C GLU A 70 10.22 -5.05 -7.89
N CYS A 71 11.05 -4.40 -8.69
CA CYS A 71 11.11 -4.55 -10.13
C CYS A 71 12.56 -4.69 -10.56
N GLY A 72 13.01 -5.92 -10.82
CA GLY A 72 14.40 -6.20 -11.13
C GLY A 72 15.29 -5.91 -9.93
N GLN A 73 16.25 -5.00 -10.08
CA GLN A 73 17.16 -4.56 -9.02
C GLN A 73 16.64 -3.34 -8.23
N THR A 74 15.53 -2.75 -8.68
CA THR A 74 14.97 -1.53 -8.08
C THR A 74 13.85 -1.90 -7.11
N LYS A 75 13.85 -1.23 -5.95
CA LYS A 75 12.71 -1.23 -5.03
C LYS A 75 12.09 0.15 -5.03
N VAL A 76 10.76 0.19 -5.08
CA VAL A 76 9.97 1.41 -5.11
C VAL A 76 8.98 1.35 -3.97
N GLU A 77 8.87 2.42 -3.20
CA GLU A 77 7.84 2.60 -2.19
C GLU A 77 6.81 3.62 -2.68
N ILE A 78 5.55 3.20 -2.71
CA ILE A 78 4.43 4.06 -3.07
C ILE A 78 3.63 4.34 -1.79
N GLN A 79 3.52 5.60 -1.42
CA GLN A 79 2.77 6.06 -0.26
C GLN A 79 1.53 6.85 -0.71
N ARG A 80 0.36 6.50 -0.19
CA ARG A 80 -0.88 7.27 -0.36
C ARG A 80 -1.40 7.70 1.00
N LYS A 81 -1.59 9.02 1.18
CA LYS A 81 -2.13 9.60 2.41
C LYS A 81 -3.41 10.37 2.08
N GLY A 82 -4.55 9.85 2.53
CA GLY A 82 -5.82 10.50 2.21
C GLY A 82 -6.20 10.38 0.73
N ASN A 83 -7.16 11.22 0.32
CA ASN A 83 -7.36 11.59 -1.08
C ASN A 83 -6.39 12.67 -1.58
N LYS A 84 -5.39 13.05 -0.78
CA LYS A 84 -4.59 14.25 -1.04
C LYS A 84 -3.44 14.00 -2.00
N GLU A 85 -2.67 12.95 -1.77
CA GLU A 85 -1.38 12.79 -2.43
C GLU A 85 -0.96 11.32 -2.49
N VAL A 86 -0.39 10.95 -3.64
CA VAL A 86 0.38 9.72 -3.85
C VAL A 86 1.83 10.13 -4.08
N LYS A 87 2.76 9.58 -3.31
CA LYS A 87 4.21 9.77 -3.44
C LYS A 87 4.87 8.47 -3.84
N ILE A 88 5.88 8.56 -4.70
CA ILE A 88 6.68 7.43 -5.14
C ILE A 88 8.13 7.71 -4.75
N PHE A 89 8.78 6.71 -4.17
CA PHE A 89 10.16 6.79 -3.72
C PHE A 89 10.95 5.60 -4.24
N GLU A 90 12.13 5.85 -4.81
CA GLU A 90 13.08 4.79 -5.11
C GLU A 90 13.92 4.46 -3.87
N ILE A 91 14.03 3.18 -3.55
CA ILE A 91 14.87 2.67 -2.48
C ILE A 91 16.15 2.12 -3.11
N THR A 92 17.23 2.87 -2.98
CA THR A 92 18.56 2.43 -3.43
C THR A 92 19.15 1.41 -2.46
N SER A 93 20.06 0.55 -2.95
CA SER A 93 20.70 -0.56 -2.21
C SER A 93 21.37 -0.16 -0.87
N ASN A 94 21.56 1.14 -0.62
CA ASN A 94 22.12 1.68 0.61
C ASN A 94 21.06 2.03 1.68
N GLY A 95 19.79 1.68 1.47
CA GLY A 95 18.69 1.96 2.40
C GLY A 95 18.24 3.42 2.42
N ASN A 96 18.78 4.26 1.53
CA ASN A 96 18.38 5.66 1.39
C ASN A 96 17.25 5.80 0.36
N THR A 97 16.16 6.41 0.80
CA THR A 97 14.98 6.76 0.02
C THR A 97 15.25 8.02 -0.80
N GLN A 98 15.19 7.95 -2.13
CA GLN A 98 15.23 9.11 -3.01
C GLN A 98 13.82 9.39 -3.53
N LYS A 99 13.39 10.65 -3.48
CA LYS A 99 12.09 11.09 -4.00
C LYS A 99 12.26 11.37 -5.50
N GLU A 100 11.44 10.74 -6.34
CA GLU A 100 11.31 11.16 -7.74
C GLU A 100 10.31 12.33 -7.79
N ASP A 101 10.68 13.40 -8.51
CA ASP A 101 9.86 14.61 -8.72
C ASP A 101 8.95 14.47 -9.95
#